data_AF-V7PWX0-F1
#
_entry.id   AF-V7PWX0-F1
#
_cell.length_a   1.000
_cell.length_b   1.000
_cell.length_c   1.000
_cell.angle_alpha   90.00
_cell.angle_beta   90.00
_cell.angle_gamma   90.00
#
_symmetry.space_group_name_H-M   'P 1'
#
loop_
_entity.id
_entity.type
_entity.pdbx_description
1 polymer ?
#
loop_
_entity_poly.entity_id
_entity_poly.type
_entity_poly.pdbx_seq_one_letter_code
_entity_poly.pdbx_strand_id
1 'polypeptide(L)'
;MTKKKIWIPIESNPDSLYLYSCKLGQQKLSFVDIYGFSKDLLDMIPKPVHAIIFLYPIKDDIDNNIGSSHINTTNDDSNIWFIKQTVSNSCGTIALLHLLANLRNTFPLDKDSVLDTFFNKVDHLKPEGRAMEFENSDIIEQLHHEFSGNELNSGESIDVDTHFIVFLEINGMLVELVSQNIF
;
A
#
# COMPACT_ATOMS: atom_id res chain seq x y z
N MET A 1 -23.51 -6.50 -15.04
CA MET A 1 -22.62 -5.51 -14.39
C MET A 1 -22.38 -6.01 -12.98
N THR A 2 -21.18 -6.52 -12.68
CA THR A 2 -20.78 -6.86 -11.32
C THR A 2 -20.76 -5.58 -10.48
N LYS A 3 -21.37 -5.60 -9.29
CA LYS A 3 -21.40 -4.46 -8.38
C LYS A 3 -19.96 -4.13 -7.99
N LYS A 4 -19.52 -2.89 -8.18
CA LYS A 4 -18.17 -2.45 -7.80
C LYS A 4 -18.00 -2.65 -6.28
N LYS A 5 -16.98 -3.39 -5.86
CA LYS A 5 -16.65 -3.56 -4.43
C LYS A 5 -16.17 -2.21 -3.87
N ILE A 6 -16.70 -1.84 -2.71
CA ILE A 6 -16.32 -0.64 -1.97
C ILE A 6 -15.99 -1.11 -0.56
N TRP A 7 -14.77 -0.87 -0.10
CA TRP A 7 -14.30 -1.24 1.23
C TRP A 7 -14.40 -0.05 2.21
N ILE A 8 -14.17 -0.33 3.49
CA ILE A 8 -14.07 0.71 4.52
C ILE A 8 -12.61 1.18 4.59
N PRO A 9 -12.32 2.48 4.40
CA PRO A 9 -10.95 2.97 4.41
C PRO A 9 -10.23 2.64 5.73
N ILE A 10 -8.95 2.28 5.63
CA ILE A 10 -8.10 2.07 6.81
C ILE A 10 -7.59 3.41 7.35
N GLU A 11 -7.38 3.45 8.66
CA GLU A 11 -6.80 4.61 9.34
C GLU A 11 -5.27 4.67 9.12
N SER A 12 -4.72 5.87 8.95
CA SER A 12 -3.27 6.08 8.93
C SER A 12 -2.71 6.05 10.37
N ASN A 13 -2.74 4.86 10.98
CA ASN A 13 -2.34 4.64 12.35
C ASN A 13 -1.19 3.61 12.41
N PRO A 14 -0.02 3.95 12.98
CA PRO A 14 1.13 3.05 13.04
C PRO A 14 0.85 1.70 13.71
N ASP A 15 0.11 1.68 14.81
CA ASP A 15 -0.21 0.45 15.54
C ASP A 15 -1.13 -0.46 14.72
N SER A 16 -2.15 0.11 14.07
CA SER A 16 -3.04 -0.62 13.17
C SER A 16 -2.28 -1.19 11.97
N LEU A 17 -1.39 -0.41 11.34
CA LEU A 17 -0.56 -0.86 10.22
C LEU A 17 0.42 -1.98 10.64
N TYR A 18 1.02 -1.87 11.83
CA TYR A 18 1.88 -2.90 12.37
C TYR A 18 1.12 -4.21 12.59
N LEU A 19 -0.01 -4.17 13.31
CA LEU A 19 -0.81 -5.36 13.59
C LEU A 19 -1.36 -5.98 12.29
N TYR A 20 -1.76 -5.16 11.32
CA TYR A 20 -2.17 -5.63 10.01
C TYR A 20 -1.04 -6.33 9.27
N SER A 21 0.16 -5.73 9.26
CA SER A 21 1.37 -6.34 8.70
C SER A 21 1.67 -7.69 9.35
N CYS A 22 1.52 -7.81 10.67
CA CYS A 22 1.72 -9.07 11.39
C CYS A 22 0.73 -10.15 10.93
N LYS A 23 -0.56 -9.83 10.83
CA LYS A 23 -1.60 -10.76 10.34
C LYS A 23 -1.38 -11.19 8.89
N LEU A 24 -0.78 -10.31 8.10
CA LEU A 24 -0.41 -10.56 6.72
C LEU A 24 0.86 -11.44 6.58
N GLY A 25 1.63 -11.62 7.66
CA GLY A 25 2.85 -12.44 7.70
C GLY A 25 4.16 -11.66 7.71
N GLN A 26 4.16 -10.40 8.13
CA GLN A 26 5.36 -9.61 8.31
C GLN A 26 5.41 -8.94 9.68
N GLN A 27 6.41 -9.31 10.50
CA GLN A 27 6.58 -8.80 11.87
C GLN A 27 7.93 -8.09 12.09
N LYS A 28 8.79 -8.04 11.06
CA LYS A 28 10.17 -7.52 11.16
C LYS A 28 10.28 -6.01 10.95
N LEU A 29 9.17 -5.36 10.61
CA LEU A 29 9.08 -3.92 10.39
C LEU A 29 8.20 -3.29 11.48
N SER A 30 8.57 -2.08 11.88
CA SER A 30 7.78 -1.24 12.79
C SER A 30 7.33 0.02 12.06
N PHE A 31 6.16 0.52 12.41
CA PHE A 31 5.61 1.78 11.90
C PHE A 31 5.68 2.83 13.01
N VAL A 32 6.00 4.08 12.66
CA VAL A 32 6.03 5.21 13.60
C VAL A 32 5.47 6.46 12.92
N ASP A 33 4.93 7.38 13.72
CA ASP A 33 4.49 8.68 13.21
C ASP A 33 5.66 9.57 12.79
N ILE A 34 5.43 10.37 11.76
CA ILE A 34 6.31 11.48 11.37
C ILE A 34 5.64 12.77 11.85
N TYR A 35 6.10 13.31 12.99
CA TYR A 35 5.53 14.53 13.57
C TYR A 35 5.82 15.81 12.77
N GLY A 36 6.81 15.77 11.87
CA GLY A 36 7.15 16.88 10.97
C GLY A 36 8.52 16.73 10.32
N PHE A 37 8.85 17.69 9.45
CA PHE A 37 10.04 17.64 8.59
C PHE A 37 11.20 18.54 9.04
N SER A 38 11.11 19.14 10.23
CA SER A 38 12.27 19.82 10.82
C SER A 38 13.30 18.79 11.26
N LYS A 39 14.58 19.21 11.28
CA LYS A 39 15.69 18.32 11.65
C LYS A 39 15.44 17.61 13.00
N ASP A 40 14.99 18.36 14.01
CA ASP A 40 14.79 17.82 15.35
C ASP A 40 13.67 16.77 15.40
N LEU A 41 12.60 16.94 14.62
CA LEU A 41 11.51 15.96 14.52
C LEU A 41 11.92 14.73 13.71
N LEU A 42 12.68 14.90 12.63
CA LEU A 42 13.20 13.79 11.84
C LEU A 42 14.24 12.96 12.61
N ASP A 43 15.02 13.58 13.50
CA ASP A 43 15.98 12.88 14.35
C ASP A 43 15.32 12.00 15.43
N MET A 44 14.01 12.16 15.68
CA MET A 44 13.23 11.27 16.55
C MET A 44 12.88 9.93 15.88
N ILE A 45 12.96 9.85 14.55
CA ILE A 45 12.57 8.65 13.80
C ILE A 45 13.65 7.58 13.96
N PRO A 46 13.30 6.35 14.40
CA PRO A 46 14.25 5.24 14.43
C PRO A 46 14.86 4.96 13.06
N LYS A 47 16.17 4.73 13.03
CA LYS A 47 16.94 4.45 11.81
C LYS A 47 17.37 2.97 11.79
N PRO A 48 17.49 2.33 10.61
CA PRO A 48 17.23 2.87 9.28
C PRO A 48 15.73 2.97 8.94
N VAL A 49 15.38 3.91 8.06
CA VAL A 49 14.03 4.05 7.48
C VAL A 49 14.00 3.34 6.13
N HIS A 50 13.04 2.45 5.92
CA HIS A 50 12.94 1.64 4.70
C HIS A 50 11.88 2.10 3.71
N ALA A 51 10.82 2.74 4.22
CA ALA A 51 9.73 3.27 3.42
C ALA A 51 8.98 4.36 4.19
N ILE A 52 8.25 5.19 3.47
CA ILE A 52 7.33 6.19 4.02
C ILE A 52 5.95 5.94 3.40
N ILE A 53 4.98 5.60 4.23
CA ILE A 53 3.57 5.63 3.85
C ILE A 53 3.06 7.05 4.09
N PHE A 54 2.41 7.64 3.10
CA PHE A 54 1.91 9.01 3.17
C PHE A 54 0.43 9.06 2.78
N LEU A 55 -0.39 9.65 3.65
CA LEU A 55 -1.81 9.91 3.42
C LEU A 55 -1.98 11.41 3.10
N TYR A 56 -2.54 11.73 1.94
CA TYR A 56 -2.76 13.12 1.52
C TYR A 56 -4.17 13.35 0.96
N PRO A 57 -4.70 14.58 1.03
CA PRO A 57 -5.98 14.89 0.44
C PRO A 57 -5.90 14.94 -1.09
N ILE A 58 -6.81 14.24 -1.77
CA ILE A 58 -7.04 14.33 -3.21
C ILE A 58 -7.74 15.67 -3.46
N LYS A 59 -7.07 16.59 -4.14
CA LYS A 59 -7.73 17.78 -4.71
C LYS A 59 -7.90 17.55 -6.22
N ASP A 60 -9.04 17.97 -6.77
CA ASP A 60 -9.37 17.84 -8.20
C ASP A 60 -8.28 18.40 -9.15
N ASP A 61 -7.44 19.33 -8.67
CA ASP A 61 -6.33 19.94 -9.43
C ASP A 61 -4.98 19.20 -9.35
N ILE A 62 -4.81 18.26 -8.40
CA ILE A 62 -3.55 17.52 -8.22
C ILE A 62 -3.43 16.45 -9.30
N ASP A 63 -4.49 15.70 -9.62
CA ASP A 63 -4.48 14.67 -10.66
C ASP A 63 -4.13 15.23 -12.06
N ASN A 64 -4.49 16.48 -12.34
CA ASN A 64 -4.14 17.15 -13.59
C ASN A 64 -2.67 17.59 -13.68
N ASN A 65 -1.96 17.66 -12.53
CA ASN A 65 -0.56 18.06 -12.42
C ASN A 65 0.38 16.92 -12.04
N ILE A 66 -0.10 15.68 -11.86
CA ILE A 66 0.75 14.49 -11.84
C ILE A 66 1.23 14.25 -13.29
N GLY A 67 2.09 15.16 -13.74
CA GLY A 67 2.65 15.21 -15.07
C GLY A 67 3.70 14.12 -15.23
N SER A 68 3.42 13.18 -16.14
CA SER A 68 4.31 12.70 -17.20
C SER A 68 5.77 12.31 -16.90
N SER A 69 6.20 12.13 -15.65
CA SER A 69 7.38 11.35 -15.31
C SER A 69 6.97 9.91 -15.04
N HIS A 70 6.35 9.28 -16.03
CA HIS A 70 6.11 7.85 -15.99
C HIS A 70 7.46 7.15 -16.12
N ILE A 71 7.81 6.30 -15.15
CA ILE A 71 8.78 5.25 -15.44
C ILE A 71 8.09 4.35 -16.48
N ASN A 72 8.44 4.55 -17.76
CA ASN A 72 8.09 3.61 -18.81
C ASN A 72 8.67 2.26 -18.38
N THR A 73 7.81 1.34 -17.94
CA THR A 73 8.19 -0.04 -17.59
C THR A 73 8.55 -0.85 -18.85
N THR A 74 9.12 -0.20 -19.87
CA THR A 74 9.51 -0.79 -21.16
C THR A 74 10.91 -1.36 -21.15
N ASN A 75 11.65 -1.25 -20.05
CA ASN A 75 12.92 -1.94 -19.87
C ASN A 75 12.74 -3.09 -18.89
N ASP A 76 13.17 -4.27 -19.34
CA ASP A 76 13.16 -5.61 -18.72
C ASP A 76 13.92 -5.70 -17.38
N ASP A 77 14.18 -4.56 -16.69
CA ASP A 77 15.05 -4.40 -15.52
C ASP A 77 14.35 -3.82 -14.27
N SER A 78 13.06 -3.46 -14.31
CA SER A 78 12.40 -2.92 -13.11
C SER A 78 11.93 -4.05 -12.19
N ASN A 79 12.78 -4.45 -11.23
CA ASN A 79 12.49 -5.39 -10.13
C ASN A 79 11.44 -4.84 -9.12
N ILE A 80 10.57 -3.93 -9.57
CA ILE A 80 9.57 -3.24 -8.77
C ILE A 80 8.27 -4.03 -8.84
N TRP A 81 7.81 -4.52 -7.69
CA TRP A 81 6.53 -5.16 -7.58
C TRP A 81 5.41 -4.11 -7.48
N PHE A 82 4.43 -4.20 -8.38
CA PHE A 82 3.35 -3.24 -8.49
C PHE A 82 2.00 -3.93 -8.75
N ILE A 83 0.95 -3.39 -8.16
CA ILE A 83 -0.46 -3.77 -8.33
C ILE A 83 -1.31 -2.52 -8.48
N LYS A 84 -2.31 -2.55 -9.36
CA LYS A 84 -3.27 -1.46 -9.52
C LYS A 84 -4.39 -1.55 -8.49
N GLN A 85 -4.85 -0.42 -8.00
CA GLN A 85 -6.06 -0.35 -7.19
C GLN A 85 -7.30 -0.36 -8.08
N THR A 86 -8.14 -1.36 -7.90
CA THR A 86 -9.41 -1.52 -8.60
C THR A 86 -10.62 -1.53 -7.65
N VAL A 87 -10.38 -1.76 -6.36
CA VAL A 87 -11.38 -1.67 -5.28
C VAL A 87 -11.38 -0.28 -4.67
N SER A 88 -12.55 0.34 -4.52
CA SER A 88 -12.67 1.64 -3.85
C SER A 88 -12.28 1.53 -2.38
N ASN A 89 -11.57 2.53 -1.86
CA ASN A 89 -11.09 2.63 -0.47
C ASN A 89 -10.02 1.58 -0.04
N SER A 90 -9.48 0.78 -0.96
CA SER A 90 -8.41 -0.17 -0.64
C SER A 90 -6.98 0.42 -0.73
N CYS A 91 -6.83 1.73 -0.97
CA CYS A 91 -5.54 2.41 -1.19
C CYS A 91 -4.53 2.13 -0.07
N GLY A 92 -4.96 2.11 1.19
CA GLY A 92 -4.06 1.82 2.31
C GLY A 92 -3.52 0.40 2.31
N THR A 93 -4.33 -0.59 1.95
CA THR A 93 -3.84 -1.97 1.74
C THR A 93 -2.92 -2.04 0.53
N ILE A 94 -3.25 -1.34 -0.57
CA ILE A 94 -2.38 -1.31 -1.76
C ILE A 94 -1.00 -0.74 -1.42
N ALA A 95 -0.93 0.38 -0.69
CA ALA A 95 0.34 0.96 -0.24
C ALA A 95 1.12 0.00 0.67
N LEU A 96 0.44 -0.71 1.58
CA LEU A 96 1.06 -1.73 2.42
C LEU A 96 1.59 -2.92 1.60
N LEU A 97 0.85 -3.38 0.59
CA LEU A 97 1.30 -4.44 -0.32
C LEU A 97 2.52 -4.01 -1.13
N HIS A 98 2.51 -2.80 -1.69
CA HIS A 98 3.65 -2.22 -2.39
C HIS A 98 4.89 -2.19 -1.49
N LEU A 99 4.76 -1.70 -0.25
CA LEU A 99 5.85 -1.68 0.74
C LEU A 99 6.39 -3.10 1.00
N LEU A 100 5.52 -4.02 1.40
CA LEU A 100 5.92 -5.36 1.83
C LEU A 100 6.48 -6.19 0.70
N ALA A 101 5.90 -6.09 -0.50
CA ALA A 101 6.35 -6.82 -1.67
C ALA A 101 7.76 -6.37 -2.08
N ASN A 102 8.04 -5.08 -2.11
CA ASN A 102 9.34 -4.57 -2.56
C ASN A 102 10.44 -4.72 -1.50
N LEU A 103 10.07 -4.87 -0.22
CA LEU A 103 11.02 -5.12 0.87
C LEU A 103 11.25 -6.60 1.18
N ARG A 104 10.53 -7.53 0.54
CA ARG A 104 10.52 -8.97 0.92
C ARG A 104 11.87 -9.70 0.79
N ASN A 105 12.79 -9.19 -0.04
CA ASN A 105 14.14 -9.76 -0.15
C ASN A 105 14.99 -9.44 1.09
N THR A 106 14.79 -8.24 1.66
CA THR A 106 15.49 -7.78 2.87
C THR A 106 14.78 -8.25 4.13
N PHE A 107 13.45 -8.23 4.11
CA PHE A 107 12.56 -8.64 5.19
C PHE A 107 11.63 -9.75 4.70
N PRO A 108 12.07 -11.03 4.72
CA PRO A 108 11.25 -12.13 4.25
C PRO A 108 9.92 -12.22 5.00
N LEU A 109 8.87 -12.63 4.30
CA LEU A 109 7.59 -12.96 4.91
C LEU A 109 7.68 -14.28 5.68
N ASP A 110 6.76 -14.46 6.63
CA ASP A 110 6.57 -15.74 7.28
C ASP A 110 6.07 -16.77 6.26
N LYS A 111 6.69 -17.95 6.26
CA LYS A 111 6.36 -19.03 5.32
C LYS A 111 4.90 -19.46 5.49
N ASP A 112 4.21 -19.70 4.38
CA ASP A 112 2.81 -20.13 4.33
C ASP A 112 1.84 -19.08 4.93
N SER A 113 2.29 -17.83 5.11
CA SER A 113 1.45 -16.71 5.52
C SER A 113 0.49 -16.27 4.41
N VAL A 114 -0.44 -15.35 4.75
CA VAL A 114 -1.40 -14.77 3.80
C VAL A 114 -0.68 -14.14 2.62
N LEU A 115 0.33 -13.30 2.87
CA LEU A 115 1.07 -12.65 1.79
C LEU A 115 2.08 -13.55 1.10
N ASP A 116 2.70 -14.50 1.78
CA ASP A 116 3.57 -15.47 1.10
C ASP A 116 2.75 -16.26 0.06
N THR A 117 1.57 -16.77 0.47
CA THR A 117 0.64 -17.45 -0.43
C THR A 117 0.16 -16.56 -1.56
N PHE A 118 -0.23 -15.31 -1.25
CA PHE A 118 -0.72 -14.37 -2.25
C PHE A 118 0.36 -13.98 -3.27
N PHE A 119 1.56 -13.60 -2.84
CA PHE A 119 2.64 -13.23 -3.74
C PHE A 119 3.12 -14.39 -4.60
N ASN A 120 3.24 -15.60 -4.04
CA ASN A 120 3.53 -16.80 -4.83
C ASN A 120 2.49 -17.06 -5.94
N LYS A 121 1.22 -16.72 -5.67
CA LYS A 121 0.13 -16.82 -6.66
C LYS A 121 0.21 -15.76 -7.75
N VAL A 122 0.62 -14.52 -7.43
CA VAL A 122 0.44 -13.37 -8.34
C VAL A 122 1.73 -12.77 -8.92
N ASP A 123 2.91 -13.20 -8.47
CA ASP A 123 4.19 -12.61 -8.87
C ASP A 123 4.42 -12.66 -10.39
N HIS A 124 4.02 -13.75 -11.03
CA HIS A 124 4.13 -13.96 -12.47
C HIS A 124 3.08 -13.19 -13.30
N LEU A 125 2.10 -12.56 -12.65
CA LEU A 125 1.04 -11.81 -13.31
C LEU A 125 1.43 -10.35 -13.54
N LYS A 126 0.83 -9.75 -14.55
CA LYS A 126 0.86 -8.29 -14.77
C LYS A 126 0.06 -7.56 -13.68
N PRO A 127 0.28 -6.25 -13.45
CA PRO A 127 -0.42 -5.48 -12.43
C PRO A 127 -1.95 -5.61 -12.45
N GLU A 128 -2.56 -5.72 -13.63
CA GLU A 128 -4.02 -5.94 -13.76
C GLU A 128 -4.45 -7.33 -13.30
N GLY A 129 -3.65 -8.36 -13.56
CA GLY A 129 -3.91 -9.72 -13.08
C GLY A 129 -3.75 -9.82 -11.56
N ARG A 130 -2.74 -9.14 -11.00
CA ARG A 130 -2.57 -9.00 -9.54
C ARG A 130 -3.81 -8.34 -8.91
N ALA A 131 -4.33 -7.29 -9.53
CA ALA A 131 -5.53 -6.60 -9.06
C ALA A 131 -6.77 -7.50 -9.05
N MET A 132 -6.96 -8.31 -10.10
CA MET A 132 -8.04 -9.30 -10.15
C MET A 132 -7.94 -10.34 -9.02
N GLU A 133 -6.73 -10.84 -8.73
CA GLU A 133 -6.53 -11.80 -7.65
C GLU A 133 -6.70 -11.16 -6.27
N PHE A 134 -6.31 -9.90 -6.11
CA PHE A 134 -6.57 -9.11 -4.91
C PHE A 134 -8.07 -8.90 -4.66
N GLU A 135 -8.83 -8.56 -5.70
CA GLU A 135 -10.30 -8.41 -5.63
C GLU A 135 -11.03 -9.67 -5.17
N ASN A 136 -10.47 -10.84 -5.51
CA ASN A 136 -11.04 -12.14 -5.20
C ASN A 136 -10.47 -12.76 -3.90
N SER A 137 -9.63 -12.02 -3.17
CA SER A 137 -9.02 -12.51 -1.93
C SER A 137 -9.88 -12.14 -0.71
N ASP A 138 -10.81 -13.02 -0.35
CA ASP A 138 -11.69 -12.85 0.81
C ASP A 138 -10.90 -12.66 2.11
N ILE A 139 -9.74 -13.34 2.25
CA ILE A 139 -8.90 -13.22 3.45
C ILE A 139 -8.23 -11.84 3.56
N ILE A 140 -7.79 -11.25 2.46
CA ILE A 140 -7.20 -9.90 2.47
C ILE A 140 -8.29 -8.87 2.71
N GLU A 141 -9.46 -9.04 2.11
CA GLU A 141 -10.65 -8.20 2.34
C GLU A 141 -11.09 -8.24 3.81
N GLN A 142 -11.14 -9.43 4.42
CA GLN A 142 -11.48 -9.59 5.83
C GLN A 142 -10.47 -8.87 6.74
N LEU A 143 -9.17 -9.08 6.50
CA LEU A 143 -8.13 -8.42 7.30
C LEU A 143 -8.15 -6.90 7.08
N HIS A 144 -8.39 -6.41 5.87
CA HIS A 144 -8.54 -4.98 5.61
C HIS A 144 -9.63 -4.37 6.50
N HIS A 145 -10.79 -5.02 6.58
CA HIS A 145 -11.88 -4.54 7.44
C HIS A 145 -11.58 -4.69 8.94
N GLU A 146 -10.81 -5.70 9.38
CA GLU A 146 -10.35 -5.84 10.78
C GLU A 146 -9.52 -4.63 11.24
N PHE A 147 -8.80 -3.98 10.32
CA PHE A 147 -7.97 -2.80 10.59
C PHE A 147 -8.52 -1.50 9.98
N SER A 148 -9.78 -1.52 9.56
CA SER A 148 -10.48 -0.32 9.12
C SER A 148 -10.98 0.50 10.31
N GLY A 149 -11.20 1.80 10.12
CA GLY A 149 -11.64 2.70 11.19
C GLY A 149 -12.95 2.23 11.85
N ASN A 150 -13.05 2.39 13.17
CA ASN A 150 -14.18 1.92 13.99
C ASN A 150 -15.45 2.80 13.88
N GLU A 151 -15.83 3.31 12.72
CA GLU A 151 -17.16 3.87 12.46
C GLU A 151 -17.48 3.64 10.97
N LEU A 152 -18.52 2.89 10.59
CA LEU A 152 -19.89 3.39 10.60
C LEU A 152 -20.91 2.24 10.60
N ASN A 153 -21.83 2.30 11.56
CA ASN A 153 -23.10 1.57 11.56
C ASN A 153 -24.12 2.10 10.53
N SER A 154 -23.68 2.86 9.51
CA SER A 154 -24.54 3.26 8.39
C SER A 154 -24.02 2.56 7.14
N GLY A 155 -24.87 1.82 6.45
CA GLY A 155 -24.55 1.16 5.17
C GLY A 155 -24.30 2.13 4.01
N GLU A 156 -23.66 3.27 4.28
CA GLU A 156 -23.28 4.30 3.32
C GLU A 156 -21.79 4.18 2.98
N SER A 157 -21.48 4.19 1.68
CA SER A 157 -20.12 4.29 1.21
C SER A 157 -19.50 5.59 1.70
N ILE A 158 -18.43 5.50 2.47
CA ILE A 158 -17.63 6.68 2.84
C ILE A 158 -16.86 7.10 1.59
N ASP A 159 -17.27 8.22 1.01
CA ASP A 159 -16.45 8.94 0.05
C ASP A 159 -15.32 9.62 0.82
N VAL A 160 -14.09 9.17 0.61
CA VAL A 160 -12.91 9.75 1.24
C VAL A 160 -12.16 10.58 0.23
N ASP A 161 -11.86 11.82 0.62
CA ASP A 161 -11.06 12.76 -0.14
C ASP A 161 -9.56 12.58 0.15
N THR A 162 -9.11 11.40 0.61
CA THR A 162 -7.72 11.13 0.97
C THR A 162 -7.18 9.88 0.26
N HIS A 163 -5.86 9.85 0.05
CA HIS A 163 -5.19 8.77 -0.67
C HIS A 163 -3.85 8.38 -0.03
N PHE A 164 -3.61 7.08 0.07
CA PHE A 164 -2.35 6.52 0.51
C PHE A 164 -1.40 6.30 -0.68
N ILE A 165 -0.14 6.67 -0.48
CA ILE A 165 0.99 6.33 -1.36
C ILE A 165 2.15 5.81 -0.52
N VAL A 166 3.11 5.16 -1.18
CA VAL A 166 4.35 4.74 -0.54
C VAL A 166 5.58 5.21 -1.30
N PHE A 167 6.55 5.73 -0.56
CA PHE A 167 7.89 6.02 -1.03
C PHE A 167 8.86 4.97 -0.48
N LEU A 168 9.74 4.44 -1.33
CA LEU A 168 10.78 3.50 -0.91
C LEU A 168 12.00 3.60 -1.84
N GLU A 169 13.14 3.17 -1.33
CA GLU A 169 14.35 3.03 -2.13
C GLU A 169 14.40 1.63 -2.75
N ILE A 170 14.51 1.57 -4.08
CA ILE A 170 14.67 0.32 -4.83
C ILE A 170 15.85 0.52 -5.80
N ASN A 171 16.89 -0.31 -5.64
CA ASN A 171 18.09 -0.30 -6.50
C ASN A 171 18.78 1.07 -6.59
N GLY A 172 18.86 1.78 -5.46
CA GLY A 172 19.48 3.11 -5.33
C GLY A 172 18.59 4.27 -5.79
N MET A 173 17.34 4.02 -6.19
CA MET A 173 16.40 5.03 -6.65
C MET A 173 15.24 5.19 -5.68
N LEU A 174 14.85 6.44 -5.40
CA LEU A 174 13.61 6.73 -4.72
C LEU A 174 12.45 6.50 -5.70
N VAL A 175 11.53 5.63 -5.34
CA VAL A 175 10.35 5.27 -6.13
C VAL A 175 9.10 5.67 -5.37
N GLU A 176 8.15 6.30 -6.08
CA GLU A 176 6.82 6.58 -5.59
C GLU A 176 5.82 5.59 -6.22
N LEU A 177 5.10 4.86 -5.38
CA LEU A 177 4.04 3.95 -5.82
C LEU A 177 2.68 4.49 -5.41
N VAL A 178 1.87 4.79 -6.43
CA VAL A 178 0.49 5.28 -6.30
C VAL A 178 -0.44 4.22 -6.84
N SER A 179 -1.64 4.13 -6.28
CA SER A 179 -2.67 3.17 -6.65
C SER A 179 -2.96 3.03 -8.15
N GLN A 180 -2.65 4.04 -8.97
CA GLN A 180 -2.86 4.00 -10.42
C GLN A 180 -1.56 3.96 -11.23
N ASN A 181 -0.43 4.43 -10.67
CA ASN A 181 0.79 4.74 -11.42
C ASN A 181 2.07 4.54 -10.58
N ILE A 182 3.20 4.43 -11.27
CA ILE A 182 4.56 4.41 -10.69
C ILE A 182 5.24 5.71 -11.15
N PHE A 183 5.86 6.43 -10.22
CA PHE A 183 6.63 7.66 -10.49
C PHE A 183 8.08 7.54 -9.99
#